data_AF-A0A8H4JL22-F1
#
_entry.id   AF-A0A8H4JL22-F1
#
_cell.length_a   1.000
_cell.length_b   1.000
_cell.length_c   1.000
_cell.angle_alpha   90.00
_cell.angle_beta   90.00
_cell.angle_gamma   90.00
#
_symmetry.space_group_name_H-M   'P 1'
#
loop_
_entity.id
_entity.type
_entity.pdbx_description
1 polymer ?
#
loop_
_entity_poly.entity_id
_entity_poly.type
_entity_poly.pdbx_seq_one_letter_code
_entity_poly.pdbx_strand_id
1 'polypeptide(L)'
;MAPLSGTFYVSLLFLLLFFCQFLEAIDLSVKHPAQGQLKVRLDYGLATQPLRGVPESRRRESQHRYVWSSYLVFNEPVSSITDGQLRMMAQVAHKEMETDMQQYNPSAMTPGNKPKYLPSVMTIVAFENEIIFSSSQKGTDGFLNDWPQSPVKLALDRCSALWRDRVVNDLSSNSDPAEGHTNKAKCGEVNSFHQYYMTHTTPISEVDPKVRVTTVVKTGRGYKILAPCGTDENGQDEKEFWGCNLLVRDQNVHYIGQEEKATGFALHKIAGGVRRKGQIQMCTRNHIIWDDD
;
A
#
# COMPACT_ATOMS: atom_id res chain seq x y z
N MET A 1 32.08 8.82 -56.13
CA MET A 1 31.07 9.39 -55.23
C MET A 1 30.17 8.26 -54.75
N ALA A 2 30.50 7.65 -53.61
CA ALA A 2 29.75 6.55 -53.03
C ALA A 2 28.56 7.08 -52.22
N PRO A 3 27.41 6.37 -52.17
CA PRO A 3 26.19 6.90 -51.59
C PRO A 3 26.26 6.86 -50.06
N LEU A 4 26.37 8.03 -49.43
CA LEU A 4 26.35 8.22 -47.98
C LEU A 4 24.96 8.00 -47.33
N SER A 5 23.94 7.56 -48.07
CA SER A 5 22.58 7.43 -47.54
C SER A 5 22.33 6.13 -46.77
N GLY A 6 23.05 5.04 -47.07
CA GLY A 6 22.79 3.72 -46.46
C GLY A 6 23.16 3.61 -44.98
N THR A 7 24.23 4.29 -44.54
CA THR A 7 24.72 4.21 -43.16
C THR A 7 23.87 5.00 -42.16
N PHE A 8 23.16 6.03 -42.64
CA PHE A 8 22.30 6.88 -41.82
C PHE A 8 21.01 6.16 -41.40
N TYR A 9 20.38 5.42 -42.32
CA TYR A 9 19.18 4.63 -42.01
C TYR A 9 19.45 3.46 -41.07
N VAL A 10 20.60 2.79 -41.21
CA VAL A 10 21.01 1.71 -40.30
C VAL A 10 21.25 2.27 -38.89
N SER A 11 21.93 3.41 -38.76
CA SER A 11 22.16 4.06 -37.46
C SER A 11 20.86 4.53 -36.80
N LEU A 12 19.90 5.05 -37.57
CA LEU A 12 18.58 5.45 -37.07
C LEU A 12 17.75 4.24 -36.60
N LEU A 13 17.83 3.11 -37.32
CA LEU A 13 17.17 1.85 -36.94
C LEU A 13 17.79 1.28 -35.65
N PHE A 14 19.11 1.32 -35.51
CA PHE A 14 19.79 0.92 -34.27
C PHE A 14 19.41 1.82 -33.10
N LEU A 15 19.31 3.14 -33.29
CA LEU A 15 18.80 4.07 -32.27
C LEU A 15 17.34 3.78 -31.90
N LEU A 16 16.46 3.55 -32.86
CA LEU A 16 15.05 3.18 -32.61
C LEU A 16 14.92 1.84 -31.89
N LEU A 17 15.71 0.83 -32.27
CA LEU A 17 15.76 -0.47 -31.58
C LEU A 17 16.33 -0.33 -30.16
N PHE A 18 17.29 0.57 -29.93
CA PHE A 18 17.83 0.88 -28.60
C PHE A 18 16.77 1.60 -27.74
N PHE A 19 15.97 2.51 -28.32
CA PHE A 19 14.86 3.16 -27.62
C PHE A 19 13.69 2.22 -27.32
N CYS A 20 13.46 1.19 -28.15
CA CYS A 20 12.48 0.14 -27.87
C CYS A 20 12.86 -0.75 -26.68
N GLN A 21 14.09 -0.72 -26.17
CA GLN A 21 14.51 -1.53 -25.01
C GLN A 21 14.29 -0.84 -23.65
N PHE A 22 13.85 0.42 -23.61
CA PHE A 22 13.40 1.06 -22.38
C PHE A 22 11.91 0.79 -22.11
N LEU A 23 11.50 -0.47 -22.29
CA LEU A 23 10.20 -0.93 -21.81
C LEU A 23 10.27 -0.91 -20.28
N GLU A 24 9.57 0.06 -19.68
CA GLU A 24 9.22 0.06 -18.27
C GLU A 24 8.40 -1.21 -18.02
N ALA A 25 9.01 -2.28 -17.53
CA ALA A 25 8.31 -3.54 -17.34
C ALA A 25 8.74 -4.17 -16.03
N ILE A 26 7.73 -4.54 -15.25
CA ILE A 26 7.84 -5.54 -14.19
C ILE A 26 7.46 -6.87 -14.82
N ASP A 27 8.25 -7.92 -14.59
CA ASP A 27 8.01 -9.25 -15.13
C ASP A 27 6.87 -9.95 -14.36
N LEU A 28 5.63 -9.67 -14.75
CA LEU A 28 4.42 -10.33 -14.22
C LEU A 28 4.06 -11.61 -14.99
N SER A 29 5.01 -12.26 -15.66
CA SER A 29 4.72 -13.52 -16.39
C SER A 29 4.50 -14.70 -15.45
N VAL A 30 5.10 -14.64 -14.25
CA VAL A 30 5.03 -15.69 -13.23
C VAL A 30 4.75 -15.07 -11.86
N LYS A 31 3.85 -15.72 -11.11
CA LYS A 31 3.65 -15.41 -9.70
C LYS A 31 4.80 -15.99 -8.88
N HIS A 32 5.51 -15.16 -8.13
CA HIS A 32 6.60 -15.60 -7.27
C HIS A 32 6.11 -15.92 -5.84
N PRO A 33 6.75 -16.87 -5.14
CA PRO A 33 6.45 -17.16 -3.74
C PRO A 33 6.94 -16.02 -2.84
N ALA A 34 6.27 -15.85 -1.70
CA ALA A 34 6.63 -14.84 -0.71
C ALA A 34 7.94 -15.16 0.01
N GLN A 35 8.82 -14.16 0.07
CA GLN A 35 10.08 -14.24 0.81
C GLN A 35 9.94 -13.67 2.22
N GLY A 36 10.93 -13.94 3.07
CA GLY A 36 10.97 -13.43 4.44
C GLY A 36 10.05 -14.15 5.43
N GLN A 37 10.04 -13.65 6.66
CA GLN A 37 9.35 -14.25 7.79
C GLN A 37 7.89 -13.78 7.92
N LEU A 38 7.56 -12.55 7.49
CA LEU A 38 6.20 -12.00 7.49
C LEU A 38 5.44 -12.29 6.20
N LYS A 39 6.13 -12.83 5.18
CA LYS A 39 5.55 -13.35 3.94
C LYS A 39 4.80 -12.26 3.14
N VAL A 40 5.30 -11.03 3.21
CA VAL A 40 4.83 -9.91 2.39
C VAL A 40 5.10 -10.21 0.93
N ARG A 41 4.06 -10.09 0.10
CA ARG A 41 4.13 -10.40 -1.33
C ARG A 41 3.25 -9.49 -2.15
N LEU A 42 3.51 -9.41 -3.46
CA LEU A 42 2.63 -8.74 -4.40
C LEU A 42 1.23 -9.38 -4.40
N ASP A 43 0.18 -8.57 -4.31
CA ASP A 43 -1.17 -8.99 -4.67
C ASP A 43 -1.22 -9.19 -6.19
N TYR A 44 -0.84 -10.40 -6.61
CA TYR A 44 -0.66 -10.75 -8.01
C TYR A 44 -1.97 -10.69 -8.79
N GLY A 45 -3.10 -11.04 -8.15
CA GLY A 45 -4.41 -10.97 -8.78
C GLY A 45 -4.80 -9.53 -9.12
N LEU A 46 -4.54 -8.59 -8.21
CA LEU A 46 -4.73 -7.17 -8.46
C LEU A 46 -3.77 -6.64 -9.54
N ALA A 47 -2.49 -7.02 -9.49
CA ALA A 47 -1.47 -6.54 -10.43
C ALA A 47 -1.70 -7.03 -11.86
N THR A 48 -2.31 -8.21 -12.04
CA THR A 48 -2.55 -8.81 -13.36
C THR A 48 -3.98 -8.62 -13.88
N GLN A 49 -4.85 -7.99 -13.08
CA GLN A 49 -6.27 -7.80 -13.41
C GLN A 49 -6.48 -7.25 -14.83
N PRO A 50 -7.41 -7.83 -15.62
CA PRO A 50 -7.78 -7.29 -16.93
C PRO A 50 -8.29 -5.85 -16.83
N LEU A 51 -7.76 -4.98 -17.70
CA LEU A 51 -8.26 -3.61 -17.83
C LEU A 51 -9.30 -3.54 -18.95
N ARG A 52 -10.47 -2.99 -18.63
CA ARG A 52 -11.58 -2.88 -19.59
C ARG A 52 -11.13 -2.08 -20.83
N GLY A 53 -11.28 -2.69 -22.01
CA GLY A 53 -10.95 -2.04 -23.28
C GLY A 53 -9.45 -1.96 -23.61
N VAL A 54 -8.57 -2.54 -22.80
CA VAL A 54 -7.11 -2.56 -23.04
C VAL A 54 -6.64 -4.00 -23.18
N PRO A 55 -6.27 -4.44 -24.40
CA PRO A 55 -5.61 -5.73 -24.61
C PRO A 55 -4.32 -5.81 -23.80
N GLU A 56 -3.99 -7.00 -23.31
CA GLU A 56 -2.78 -7.26 -22.52
C GLU A 56 -1.51 -6.78 -23.23
N SER A 57 -1.38 -7.04 -24.53
CA SER A 57 -0.24 -6.61 -25.36
C SER A 57 -0.05 -5.09 -25.48
N ARG A 58 -1.06 -4.28 -25.11
CA ARG A 58 -1.01 -2.82 -25.14
C ARG A 58 -1.04 -2.19 -23.74
N ARG A 59 -1.01 -3.00 -22.70
CA ARG A 59 -1.03 -2.52 -21.32
C ARG A 59 0.29 -1.84 -21.01
N ARG A 60 0.22 -0.61 -20.51
CA ARG A 60 1.38 0.11 -19.97
C ARG A 60 1.54 -0.26 -18.51
N GLU A 61 2.78 -0.33 -18.06
CA GLU A 61 3.15 -0.60 -16.67
C GLU A 61 2.45 0.32 -15.66
N SER A 62 2.28 1.60 -16.00
CA SER A 62 1.57 2.58 -15.17
C SER A 62 0.08 2.29 -14.98
N GLN A 63 -0.51 1.40 -15.78
CA GLN A 63 -1.92 1.04 -15.71
C GLN A 63 -2.19 -0.15 -14.78
N HIS A 64 -1.16 -0.88 -14.36
CA HIS A 64 -1.29 -1.91 -13.34
C HIS A 64 -1.52 -1.27 -11.96
N ARG A 65 -1.89 -2.11 -11.00
CA ARG A 65 -2.10 -1.72 -9.60
C ARG A 65 -1.23 -2.58 -8.72
N TYR A 66 -0.24 -1.96 -8.08
CA TYR A 66 0.71 -2.67 -7.26
C TYR A 66 0.46 -2.42 -5.79
N VAL A 67 0.16 -3.49 -5.06
CA VAL A 67 0.01 -3.50 -3.60
C VAL A 67 0.72 -4.74 -3.09
N TRP A 68 1.55 -4.58 -2.07
CA TRP A 68 2.15 -5.69 -1.34
C TRP A 68 1.46 -5.84 -0.01
N SER A 69 1.19 -7.08 0.38
CA SER A 69 0.53 -7.35 1.64
C SER A 69 0.87 -8.72 2.19
N SER A 70 0.61 -8.89 3.47
CA SER A 70 0.51 -10.20 4.12
C SER A 70 -0.47 -10.16 5.26
N TYR A 71 -0.85 -11.34 5.71
CA TYR A 71 -1.83 -11.56 6.75
C TYR A 71 -1.35 -12.67 7.67
N LEU A 72 -1.29 -12.37 8.96
CA LEU A 72 -0.83 -13.28 10.00
C LEU A 72 -1.93 -13.50 11.02
N VAL A 73 -2.12 -14.74 11.41
CA VAL A 73 -3.00 -15.13 12.52
C VAL A 73 -2.16 -15.76 13.61
N PHE A 74 -2.28 -15.27 14.84
CA PHE A 74 -1.51 -15.68 16.01
C PHE A 74 -2.31 -16.62 16.90
N ASN A 75 -1.61 -17.39 17.74
CA ASN A 75 -2.23 -18.29 18.70
C ASN A 75 -2.88 -17.52 19.86
N GLU A 76 -2.31 -16.39 20.26
CA GLU A 76 -2.82 -15.52 21.33
C GLU A 76 -3.18 -14.12 20.80
N PRO A 77 -3.95 -13.33 21.57
CA PRO A 77 -4.29 -11.96 21.19
C PRO A 77 -3.05 -11.11 20.93
N VAL A 78 -3.09 -10.37 19.82
CA VAL A 78 -2.01 -9.46 19.43
C VAL A 78 -1.96 -8.24 20.33
N SER A 79 -2.97 -7.99 21.18
CA SER A 79 -2.91 -6.96 22.24
C SER A 79 -1.72 -7.15 23.20
N SER A 80 -1.18 -8.36 23.31
CA SER A 80 0.06 -8.66 24.06
C SER A 80 1.35 -8.15 23.38
N ILE A 81 1.28 -7.80 22.09
CA ILE A 81 2.40 -7.26 21.30
C ILE A 81 2.55 -5.78 21.61
N THR A 82 3.75 -5.30 21.90
CA THR A 82 3.97 -3.87 22.18
C THR A 82 3.96 -3.02 20.90
N ASP A 83 3.66 -1.73 21.03
CA ASP A 83 3.66 -0.81 19.88
C ASP A 83 5.04 -0.72 19.22
N GLY A 84 6.12 -0.74 20.01
CA GLY A 84 7.49 -0.84 19.51
C GLY A 84 7.78 -2.11 18.71
N GLN A 85 7.18 -3.25 19.09
CA GLN A 85 7.25 -4.48 18.31
C GLN A 85 6.45 -4.37 17.01
N LEU A 86 5.24 -3.79 17.04
CA LEU A 86 4.44 -3.52 15.83
C LEU A 86 5.19 -2.60 14.85
N ARG A 87 5.85 -1.55 15.35
CA ARG A 87 6.72 -0.68 14.55
C ARG A 87 7.84 -1.49 13.89
N MET A 88 8.54 -2.34 14.64
CA MET A 88 9.61 -3.18 14.08
C MET A 88 9.09 -4.18 13.05
N MET A 89 7.92 -4.78 13.29
CA MET A 89 7.26 -5.67 12.32
C MET A 89 6.92 -4.92 11.03
N ALA A 90 6.39 -3.70 11.10
CA ALA A 90 6.10 -2.88 9.92
C ALA A 90 7.38 -2.55 9.11
N GLN A 91 8.51 -2.31 9.79
CA GLN A 91 9.81 -2.08 9.14
C GLN A 91 10.34 -3.33 8.43
N VAL A 92 10.22 -4.49 9.08
CA VAL A 92 10.55 -5.79 8.46
C VAL A 92 9.65 -6.05 7.26
N ALA A 93 8.34 -5.79 7.37
CA ALA A 93 7.37 -5.96 6.30
C ALA A 93 7.67 -5.04 5.10
N HIS A 94 8.04 -3.78 5.35
CA HIS A 94 8.50 -2.88 4.29
C HIS A 94 9.74 -3.44 3.59
N LYS A 95 10.72 -3.95 4.34
CA LYS A 95 11.92 -4.56 3.74
C LYS A 95 11.57 -5.80 2.91
N GLU A 96 10.67 -6.65 3.40
CA GLU A 96 10.19 -7.82 2.64
C GLU A 96 9.48 -7.40 1.35
N MET A 97 8.68 -6.32 1.35
CA MET A 97 8.14 -5.73 0.13
C MET A 97 9.23 -5.29 -0.86
N GLU A 98 10.29 -4.61 -0.40
CA GLU A 98 11.41 -4.21 -1.26
C GLU A 98 12.10 -5.44 -1.88
N THR A 99 12.28 -6.50 -1.10
CA THR A 99 12.87 -7.76 -1.54
C THR A 99 11.96 -8.51 -2.52
N ASP A 100 10.68 -8.64 -2.22
CA ASP A 100 9.70 -9.32 -3.07
C ASP A 100 9.59 -8.65 -4.44
N MET A 101 9.61 -7.31 -4.47
CA MET A 101 9.64 -6.53 -5.70
C MET A 101 10.83 -6.88 -6.63
N GLN A 102 11.99 -7.24 -6.08
CA GLN A 102 13.15 -7.61 -6.91
C GLN A 102 12.95 -8.92 -7.66
N GLN A 103 12.05 -9.81 -7.19
CA GLN A 103 11.76 -11.07 -7.88
C GLN A 103 11.18 -10.84 -9.28
N TYR A 104 10.54 -9.68 -9.50
CA TYR A 104 9.88 -9.32 -10.74
C TYR A 104 10.74 -8.45 -11.67
N ASN A 105 12.07 -8.49 -11.52
CA ASN A 105 13.05 -7.86 -12.42
C ASN A 105 12.69 -6.43 -12.88
N PRO A 106 12.45 -5.47 -11.96
CA PRO A 106 11.98 -4.16 -12.34
C PRO A 106 13.00 -3.40 -13.18
N SER A 107 12.68 -3.07 -14.43
CA SER A 107 13.56 -2.31 -15.31
C SER A 107 13.48 -0.79 -15.10
N ALA A 108 12.32 -0.29 -14.68
CA ALA A 108 12.09 1.13 -14.47
C ALA A 108 12.56 1.58 -13.08
N MET A 109 13.59 2.42 -13.02
CA MET A 109 14.15 2.97 -11.79
C MET A 109 13.86 4.47 -11.65
N THR A 110 13.64 4.95 -10.44
CA THR A 110 13.64 6.38 -10.10
C THR A 110 15.06 6.89 -9.90
N PRO A 111 15.28 8.22 -9.88
CA PRO A 111 16.51 8.79 -9.32
C PRO A 111 16.79 8.17 -7.94
N GLY A 112 18.00 7.65 -7.73
CA GLY A 112 18.37 6.88 -6.53
C GLY A 112 18.23 5.35 -6.63
N ASN A 113 18.05 4.79 -7.84
CA ASN A 113 18.02 3.35 -8.11
C ASN A 113 16.93 2.57 -7.31
N LYS A 114 15.77 3.21 -7.09
CA LYS A 114 14.58 2.58 -6.50
C LYS A 114 13.63 2.18 -7.64
N PRO A 115 13.03 0.97 -7.63
CA PRO A 115 12.03 0.63 -8.64
C PRO A 115 10.84 1.61 -8.64
N LYS A 116 10.46 2.07 -9.83
CA LYS A 116 9.44 3.12 -10.06
C LYS A 116 8.08 2.80 -9.42
N TYR A 117 7.69 1.53 -9.49
CA TYR A 117 6.39 1.05 -9.00
C TYR A 117 6.47 0.38 -7.62
N LEU A 118 7.62 0.46 -6.94
CA LEU A 118 7.72 0.08 -5.54
C LEU A 118 6.98 1.10 -4.67
N PRO A 119 5.98 0.69 -3.86
CA PRO A 119 5.33 1.56 -2.90
C PRO A 119 6.30 2.21 -1.92
N SER A 120 5.87 3.32 -1.33
CA SER A 120 6.73 4.09 -0.44
C SER A 120 6.56 3.71 1.03
N VAL A 121 5.41 3.15 1.39
CA VAL A 121 5.06 2.91 2.78
C VAL A 121 4.51 1.50 3.00
N MET A 122 4.59 1.04 4.23
CA MET A 122 3.97 -0.18 4.72
C MET A 122 3.13 0.15 5.96
N THR A 123 1.85 -0.17 5.92
CA THR A 123 0.93 -0.02 7.04
C THR A 123 0.70 -1.36 7.70
N ILE A 124 0.68 -1.37 9.03
CA ILE A 124 0.30 -2.51 9.86
C ILE A 124 -1.03 -2.19 10.55
N VAL A 125 -1.93 -3.17 10.61
CA VAL A 125 -3.19 -3.11 11.36
C VAL A 125 -3.25 -4.35 12.24
N ALA A 126 -3.30 -4.17 13.55
CA ALA A 126 -3.30 -5.23 14.55
C ALA A 126 -4.59 -5.20 15.38
N PHE A 127 -5.29 -6.33 15.43
CA PHE A 127 -6.60 -6.48 16.07
C PHE A 127 -6.80 -7.95 16.49
N GLU A 128 -7.53 -8.20 17.57
CA GLU A 128 -7.81 -9.57 18.06
C GLU A 128 -6.56 -10.47 18.08
N ASN A 129 -6.49 -11.49 17.23
CA ASN A 129 -5.35 -12.41 17.07
C ASN A 129 -4.64 -12.22 15.71
N GLU A 130 -4.84 -11.08 15.05
CA GLU A 130 -4.56 -10.92 13.64
C GLU A 130 -3.73 -9.67 13.35
N ILE A 131 -2.89 -9.77 12.33
CA ILE A 131 -2.14 -8.65 11.78
C ILE A 131 -2.24 -8.64 10.27
N ILE A 132 -2.62 -7.49 9.72
CA ILE A 132 -2.56 -7.19 8.30
C ILE A 132 -1.38 -6.25 8.05
N PHE A 133 -0.55 -6.58 7.06
CA PHE A 133 0.43 -5.68 6.46
C PHE A 133 -0.06 -5.29 5.08
N SER A 134 -0.07 -4.00 4.76
CA SER A 134 -0.49 -3.50 3.46
C SER A 134 0.30 -2.27 3.05
N SER A 135 0.87 -2.29 1.85
CA SER A 135 1.56 -1.13 1.30
C SER A 135 0.57 -0.08 0.80
N SER A 136 1.04 1.14 0.57
CA SER A 136 0.34 2.04 -0.36
C SER A 136 0.24 1.41 -1.75
N GLN A 137 -0.66 1.90 -2.60
CA GLN A 137 -0.77 1.48 -3.99
C GLN A 137 0.15 2.30 -4.92
N LYS A 138 0.77 1.64 -5.91
CA LYS A 138 1.41 2.26 -7.07
C LYS A 138 0.68 1.90 -8.38
N GLY A 139 0.93 2.70 -9.41
CA GLY A 139 0.27 2.61 -10.71
C GLY A 139 -0.97 3.50 -10.82
N THR A 140 -1.99 3.04 -11.55
CA THR A 140 -3.21 3.80 -11.87
C THR A 140 -4.02 4.19 -10.62
N ASP A 141 -5.14 4.89 -10.78
CA ASP A 141 -6.01 5.37 -9.69
C ASP A 141 -6.33 4.30 -8.63
N GLY A 142 -6.58 4.76 -7.39
CA GLY A 142 -6.79 3.90 -6.24
C GLY A 142 -7.85 2.84 -6.50
N PHE A 143 -7.53 1.58 -6.23
CA PHE A 143 -8.39 0.43 -6.51
C PHE A 143 -9.80 0.61 -5.93
N LEU A 144 -9.89 1.16 -4.71
CA LEU A 144 -11.13 1.43 -4.01
C LEU A 144 -12.05 2.45 -4.68
N ASN A 145 -11.53 3.28 -5.59
CA ASN A 145 -12.36 4.20 -6.34
C ASN A 145 -13.31 3.43 -7.29
N ASP A 146 -12.85 2.29 -7.82
CA ASP A 146 -13.61 1.45 -8.75
C ASP A 146 -14.24 0.22 -8.10
N TRP A 147 -13.86 -0.10 -6.86
CA TRP A 147 -14.44 -1.21 -6.13
C TRP A 147 -15.92 -0.93 -5.80
N PRO A 148 -16.82 -1.94 -5.89
CA PRO A 148 -18.19 -1.80 -5.40
C PRO A 148 -18.24 -1.26 -3.97
N GLN A 149 -19.37 -0.68 -3.58
CA GLN A 149 -19.52 -0.06 -2.26
C GLN A 149 -18.99 -0.96 -1.13
N SER A 150 -17.98 -0.46 -0.40
CA SER A 150 -17.35 -1.10 0.76
C SER A 150 -17.41 -0.17 1.96
N PRO A 151 -17.30 -0.68 3.20
CA PRO A 151 -17.28 0.17 4.39
C PRO A 151 -16.20 1.26 4.35
N VAL A 152 -15.03 0.98 3.76
CA VAL A 152 -13.96 1.96 3.57
C VAL A 152 -14.33 3.01 2.53
N LYS A 153 -14.94 2.62 1.41
CA LYS A 153 -15.41 3.57 0.40
C LYS A 153 -16.46 4.52 0.98
N LEU A 154 -17.42 3.98 1.73
CA LEU A 154 -18.42 4.79 2.43
C LEU A 154 -17.79 5.74 3.46
N ALA A 155 -16.77 5.28 4.21
CA ALA A 155 -16.03 6.14 5.13
C ALA A 155 -15.28 7.26 4.41
N LEU A 156 -14.66 6.97 3.25
CA LEU A 156 -14.02 7.99 2.41
C LEU A 156 -15.03 9.00 1.86
N ASP A 157 -16.21 8.56 1.43
CA ASP A 157 -17.29 9.42 0.97
C ASP A 157 -17.78 10.35 2.10
N ARG A 158 -17.94 9.82 3.33
CA ARG A 158 -18.23 10.63 4.53
C ARG A 158 -17.12 11.65 4.84
N CYS A 159 -15.86 11.23 4.76
CA CYS A 159 -14.71 12.12 4.99
C CYS A 159 -14.66 13.26 3.96
N SER A 160 -14.95 12.96 2.69
CA SER A 160 -15.04 13.97 1.64
C SER A 160 -16.17 14.97 1.90
N ALA A 161 -17.34 14.49 2.36
CA ALA A 161 -18.44 15.37 2.74
C ALA A 161 -18.08 16.28 3.94
N LEU A 162 -17.43 15.73 4.97
CA LEU A 162 -16.94 16.50 6.12
C LEU A 162 -15.89 17.55 5.72
N TRP A 163 -14.97 17.20 4.83
CA TRP A 163 -13.97 18.14 4.30
C TRP A 163 -14.64 19.29 3.55
N ARG A 164 -15.56 18.97 2.63
CA ARG A 164 -16.30 19.96 1.88
C ARG A 164 -17.05 20.93 2.79
N ASP A 165 -17.71 20.42 3.82
CA ASP A 165 -18.40 21.26 4.80
C ASP A 165 -17.44 22.20 5.55
N ARG A 166 -16.26 21.70 5.96
CA ARG A 166 -15.21 22.55 6.59
C ARG A 166 -14.75 23.68 5.67
N VAL A 167 -14.42 23.35 4.41
CA VAL A 167 -13.88 24.32 3.45
C VAL A 167 -14.93 25.36 3.04
N VAL A 168 -16.18 24.95 2.81
CA VAL A 168 -17.25 25.89 2.42
C VAL A 168 -17.60 26.88 3.55
N ASN A 169 -17.45 26.46 4.81
CA ASN A 169 -17.76 27.30 5.97
C ASN A 169 -16.57 28.12 6.49
N ASP A 170 -15.33 27.84 6.03
CA ASP A 170 -14.14 28.61 6.39
C ASP A 170 -13.86 29.69 5.35
N LEU A 171 -14.30 30.92 5.65
CA LEU A 171 -14.10 32.10 4.80
C LEU A 171 -12.62 32.46 4.56
N SER A 172 -11.69 31.86 5.31
CA SER A 172 -10.25 32.05 5.14
C SER A 172 -9.56 30.92 4.37
N SER A 173 -10.29 29.85 4.03
CA SER A 173 -9.75 28.72 3.28
C SER A 173 -9.60 29.04 1.79
N ASN A 174 -8.45 28.69 1.23
CA ASN A 174 -8.20 28.70 -0.22
C ASN A 174 -8.28 27.30 -0.85
N SER A 175 -8.74 26.30 -0.09
CA SER A 175 -8.83 24.92 -0.55
C SER A 175 -10.00 24.70 -1.51
N ASP A 176 -9.87 23.74 -2.42
CA ASP A 176 -10.96 23.35 -3.31
C ASP A 176 -11.95 22.41 -2.59
N PRO A 177 -13.24 22.78 -2.43
CA PRO A 177 -14.25 21.92 -1.82
C PRO A 177 -14.58 20.67 -2.66
N ALA A 178 -14.17 20.63 -3.93
CA ALA A 178 -14.26 19.46 -4.80
C ALA A 178 -12.99 18.58 -4.76
N GLU A 179 -11.99 18.95 -3.96
CA GLU A 179 -10.75 18.19 -3.87
C GLU A 179 -10.98 16.78 -3.29
N GLY A 180 -10.55 15.78 -4.06
CA GLY A 180 -10.54 14.40 -3.60
C GLY A 180 -9.47 14.17 -2.53
N HIS A 181 -9.52 12.99 -1.91
CA HIS A 181 -8.49 12.54 -0.98
C HIS A 181 -7.09 12.72 -1.58
N THR A 182 -6.13 13.34 -0.87
CA THR A 182 -4.80 13.74 -1.41
C THR A 182 -4.09 12.64 -2.20
N ASN A 183 -4.07 11.42 -1.67
CA ASN A 183 -3.45 10.27 -2.32
C ASN A 183 -4.41 9.42 -3.18
N LYS A 184 -5.55 9.95 -3.61
CA LYS A 184 -6.57 9.26 -4.44
C LYS A 184 -6.96 7.86 -3.92
N ALA A 185 -7.13 7.73 -2.61
CA ALA A 185 -7.41 6.46 -1.92
C ALA A 185 -6.34 5.36 -2.13
N LYS A 186 -5.05 5.73 -2.29
CA LYS A 186 -3.91 4.78 -2.46
C LYS A 186 -3.11 4.53 -1.18
N CYS A 187 -3.52 5.08 -0.03
CA CYS A 187 -2.78 4.97 1.21
C CYS A 187 -2.77 3.54 1.77
N GLY A 188 -1.76 3.19 2.57
CA GLY A 188 -1.68 1.85 3.16
C GLY A 188 -2.77 1.61 4.22
N GLU A 189 -3.19 2.66 4.92
CA GLU A 189 -4.34 2.65 5.85
C GLU A 189 -5.62 2.28 5.10
N VAL A 190 -5.84 2.91 3.95
CA VAL A 190 -7.00 2.67 3.08
C VAL A 190 -7.01 1.21 2.58
N ASN A 191 -5.86 0.71 2.10
CA ASN A 191 -5.75 -0.67 1.61
C ASN A 191 -5.91 -1.70 2.73
N SER A 192 -5.28 -1.49 3.89
CA SER A 192 -5.33 -2.41 5.02
C SER A 192 -6.72 -2.47 5.66
N PHE A 193 -7.43 -1.34 5.80
CA PHE A 193 -8.82 -1.34 6.25
C PHE A 193 -9.73 -2.04 5.26
N HIS A 194 -9.48 -1.88 3.96
CA HIS A 194 -10.24 -2.62 2.96
C HIS A 194 -10.02 -4.12 3.13
N GLN A 195 -8.78 -4.57 3.27
CA GLN A 195 -8.47 -5.98 3.53
C GLN A 195 -9.14 -6.50 4.80
N TYR A 196 -9.21 -5.72 5.87
CA TYR A 196 -9.98 -6.08 7.07
C TYR A 196 -11.45 -6.38 6.72
N TYR A 197 -12.13 -5.46 6.02
CA TYR A 197 -13.54 -5.64 5.64
C TYR A 197 -13.76 -6.68 4.53
N MET A 198 -12.70 -7.19 3.90
CA MET A 198 -12.78 -8.32 2.98
C MET A 198 -12.94 -9.66 3.71
N THR A 199 -12.59 -9.72 4.99
CA THR A 199 -12.69 -10.94 5.82
C THR A 199 -13.55 -10.76 7.08
N HIS A 200 -13.83 -9.52 7.49
CA HIS A 200 -14.58 -9.19 8.70
C HIS A 200 -15.83 -8.37 8.40
N THR A 201 -16.79 -8.45 9.34
CA THR A 201 -18.05 -7.69 9.28
C THR A 201 -18.23 -6.72 10.44
N THR A 202 -17.60 -6.96 11.57
CA THR A 202 -17.53 -6.02 12.69
C THR A 202 -16.90 -4.71 12.22
N PRO A 203 -17.51 -3.54 12.51
CA PRO A 203 -16.86 -2.25 12.25
C PRO A 203 -15.55 -2.11 13.03
N ILE A 204 -14.48 -1.61 12.39
CA ILE A 204 -13.17 -1.39 13.04
C ILE A 204 -13.32 -0.56 14.32
N SER A 205 -14.22 0.42 14.31
CA SER A 205 -14.50 1.30 15.44
C SER A 205 -15.11 0.61 16.67
N GLU A 206 -15.65 -0.60 16.48
CA GLU A 206 -16.33 -1.41 17.50
C GLU A 206 -15.46 -2.58 18.00
N VAL A 207 -14.27 -2.79 17.42
CA VAL A 207 -13.37 -3.86 17.84
C VAL A 207 -12.73 -3.51 19.19
N ASP A 208 -12.77 -4.46 20.13
CA ASP A 208 -12.15 -4.37 21.45
C ASP A 208 -11.23 -5.60 21.71
N PRO A 209 -9.98 -5.41 22.14
CA PRO A 209 -9.27 -4.14 22.33
C PRO A 209 -9.14 -3.32 21.05
N LYS A 210 -9.06 -1.99 21.21
CA LYS A 210 -8.98 -1.02 20.12
C LYS A 210 -7.93 -1.40 19.07
N VAL A 211 -8.31 -1.39 17.80
CA VAL A 211 -7.42 -1.69 16.67
C VAL A 211 -6.22 -0.73 16.67
N ARG A 212 -5.02 -1.28 16.49
CA ARG A 212 -3.78 -0.50 16.46
C ARG A 212 -3.21 -0.42 15.06
N VAL A 213 -2.81 0.78 14.64
CA VAL A 213 -2.41 1.06 13.27
C VAL A 213 -1.12 1.87 13.27
N THR A 214 -0.22 1.58 12.33
CA THR A 214 0.87 2.52 12.00
C THR A 214 1.34 2.34 10.57
N THR A 215 1.83 3.41 9.99
CA THR A 215 2.44 3.41 8.66
C THR A 215 3.92 3.75 8.79
N VAL A 216 4.81 2.92 8.23
CA VAL A 216 6.25 3.21 8.19
C VAL A 216 6.72 3.52 6.78
N VAL A 217 7.71 4.40 6.69
CA VAL A 217 8.39 4.77 5.45
C VAL A 217 9.90 4.69 5.65
N LYS A 218 10.59 4.17 4.64
CA LYS A 218 12.05 4.18 4.59
C LYS A 218 12.56 5.56 4.21
N THR A 219 13.57 6.03 4.94
CA THR A 219 14.29 7.28 4.72
C THR A 219 15.79 6.98 4.61
N GLY A 220 16.60 7.95 4.21
CA GLY A 220 18.06 7.79 4.17
C GLY A 220 18.71 7.45 5.52
N ARG A 221 18.02 7.69 6.65
CA ARG A 221 18.50 7.43 8.02
C ARG A 221 17.83 6.21 8.68
N GLY A 222 17.14 5.37 7.92
CA GLY A 222 16.36 4.25 8.44
C GLY A 222 14.86 4.48 8.32
N TYR A 223 14.06 3.99 9.27
CA TYR A 223 12.60 4.04 9.18
C TYR A 223 11.97 5.05 10.13
N LYS A 224 11.00 5.80 9.63
CA LYS A 224 10.10 6.63 10.44
C LYS A 224 8.67 6.15 10.31
N ILE A 225 7.88 6.38 11.35
CA ILE A 225 6.42 6.37 11.25
C ILE A 225 6.01 7.63 10.49
N LEU A 226 5.13 7.43 9.51
CA LEU A 226 4.47 8.49 8.77
C LEU A 226 3.11 8.69 9.42
N ALA A 227 2.80 9.92 9.84
CA ALA A 227 1.44 10.26 10.25
C ALA A 227 0.46 10.07 9.08
N PRO A 228 -0.83 9.83 9.34
CA PRO A 228 -1.82 9.79 8.28
C PRO A 228 -1.73 11.04 7.41
N CYS A 229 -1.86 10.92 6.09
CA CYS A 229 -1.90 12.13 5.25
C CYS A 229 -3.08 13.03 5.64
N GLY A 230 -2.88 14.34 5.54
CA GLY A 230 -3.79 15.35 6.10
C GLY A 230 -3.49 15.63 7.58
N THR A 231 -2.36 15.16 8.10
CA THR A 231 -1.83 15.52 9.42
C THR A 231 -0.55 16.35 9.26
N ASP A 232 -0.44 17.46 9.99
CA ASP A 232 0.71 18.35 9.99
C ASP A 232 1.88 17.79 10.83
N GLU A 233 2.99 18.53 10.87
CA GLU A 233 4.20 18.13 11.63
C GLU A 233 3.98 18.03 13.14
N ASN A 234 2.94 18.68 13.67
CA ASN A 234 2.56 18.68 15.09
C ASN A 234 1.50 17.62 15.41
N GLY A 235 1.06 16.82 14.43
CA GLY A 235 0.03 15.82 14.62
C GLY A 235 -1.41 16.35 14.53
N GLN A 236 -1.61 17.57 14.01
CA GLN A 236 -2.92 18.22 13.88
C GLN A 236 -3.50 18.04 12.48
N ASP A 237 -4.82 18.19 12.32
CA ASP A 237 -5.48 18.16 11.01
C ASP A 237 -4.98 19.32 10.13
N GLU A 238 -4.49 18.99 8.93
CA GLU A 238 -4.12 19.95 7.90
C GLU A 238 -5.34 20.74 7.42
N LYS A 239 -5.14 22.04 7.20
CA LYS A 239 -6.21 22.95 6.75
C LYS A 239 -6.31 23.06 5.24
N GLU A 240 -5.25 22.72 4.52
CA GLU A 240 -5.16 22.93 3.07
C GLU A 240 -5.60 21.70 2.28
N PHE A 241 -5.47 20.50 2.85
CA PHE A 241 -5.86 19.25 2.23
C PHE A 241 -6.32 18.22 3.27
N TRP A 242 -7.07 17.20 2.81
CA TRP A 242 -7.53 16.11 3.66
C TRP A 242 -7.02 14.76 3.18
N GLY A 243 -6.89 13.82 4.12
CA GLY A 243 -6.50 12.48 3.79
C GLY A 243 -6.94 11.46 4.83
N CYS A 244 -6.03 10.54 5.12
CA CYS A 244 -6.27 9.44 6.03
C CYS A 244 -6.42 9.88 7.49
N ASN A 245 -6.06 11.12 7.86
CA ASN A 245 -6.35 11.67 9.18
C ASN A 245 -7.84 11.59 9.53
N LEU A 246 -8.71 11.92 8.57
CA LEU A 246 -10.17 11.82 8.75
C LEU A 246 -10.62 10.36 8.83
N LEU A 247 -10.06 9.49 7.99
CA LEU A 247 -10.39 8.06 7.96
C LEU A 247 -9.99 7.35 9.25
N VAL A 248 -8.75 7.56 9.71
CA VAL A 248 -8.22 6.99 10.96
C VAL A 248 -9.07 7.42 12.15
N ARG A 249 -9.52 8.68 12.16
CA ARG A 249 -10.44 9.20 13.20
C ARG A 249 -11.83 8.57 13.10
N ASP A 250 -12.41 8.47 11.90
CA ASP A 250 -13.73 7.85 11.66
C ASP A 250 -13.73 6.37 12.08
N GLN A 251 -12.65 5.64 11.83
CA GLN A 251 -12.50 4.24 12.25
C GLN A 251 -12.14 4.08 13.72
N ASN A 252 -11.92 5.17 14.47
CA ASN A 252 -11.60 5.17 15.91
C ASN A 252 -10.49 4.16 16.26
N VAL A 253 -9.34 4.25 15.60
CA VAL A 253 -8.17 3.36 15.87
C VAL A 253 -7.16 4.03 16.81
N HIS A 254 -6.29 3.24 17.43
CA HIS A 254 -5.08 3.74 18.08
C HIS A 254 -3.96 3.82 17.03
N TYR A 255 -3.59 5.03 16.63
CA TYR A 255 -2.51 5.24 15.68
C TYR A 255 -1.19 5.41 16.44
N ILE A 256 -0.23 4.50 16.23
CA ILE A 256 1.07 4.54 16.91
C ILE A 256 1.89 5.69 16.32
N GLY A 257 2.41 6.56 17.19
CA GLY A 257 3.15 7.76 16.81
C GLY A 257 4.65 7.52 16.62
N GLN A 258 5.32 8.51 16.05
CA GLN A 258 6.76 8.46 15.69
C GLN A 258 7.69 8.36 16.91
N GLU A 259 7.23 8.75 18.09
CA GLU A 259 7.93 8.64 19.38
C GLU A 259 8.19 7.19 19.80
N GLU A 260 7.37 6.24 19.33
CA GLU A 260 7.46 4.84 19.73
C GLU A 260 8.73 4.18 19.19
N LYS A 261 9.57 3.60 20.06
CA LYS A 261 10.86 3.02 19.62
C LYS A 261 10.69 1.60 19.11
N ALA A 262 11.25 1.32 17.93
CA ALA A 262 11.25 -0.02 17.37
C ALA A 262 11.96 -1.00 18.33
N THR A 263 11.27 -2.09 18.67
CA THR A 263 11.74 -3.11 19.60
C THR A 263 11.73 -4.47 18.91
N GLY A 264 12.75 -5.29 19.14
CA GLY A 264 12.88 -6.61 18.52
C GLY A 264 11.71 -7.55 18.83
N PHE A 265 11.41 -8.45 17.91
CA PHE A 265 10.38 -9.47 18.05
C PHE A 265 10.88 -10.83 17.54
N ALA A 266 10.22 -11.91 17.96
CA ALA A 266 10.45 -13.25 17.45
C ALA A 266 9.10 -13.91 17.13
N LEU A 267 8.82 -14.16 15.85
CA LEU A 267 7.50 -14.64 15.40
C LEU A 267 7.04 -15.95 16.03
N HIS A 268 7.97 -16.81 16.47
CA HIS A 268 7.63 -18.08 17.11
C HIS A 268 7.27 -17.95 18.60
N LYS A 269 7.50 -16.78 19.22
CA LYS A 269 7.22 -16.52 20.64
C LYS A 269 6.13 -15.48 20.83
N ILE A 270 6.12 -14.45 19.99
CA ILE A 270 5.25 -13.30 20.14
C ILE A 270 3.79 -13.70 19.95
N ALA A 271 2.91 -13.27 20.85
CA ALA A 271 1.50 -13.65 20.87
C ALA A 271 1.28 -15.18 20.70
N GLY A 272 2.04 -15.99 21.43
CA GLY A 272 1.94 -17.46 21.37
C GLY A 272 2.43 -18.09 20.06
N GLY A 273 3.03 -17.30 19.17
CA GLY A 273 3.50 -17.74 17.87
C GLY A 273 2.46 -17.55 16.75
N VAL A 274 2.94 -17.45 15.52
CA VAL A 274 2.08 -17.37 14.33
C VAL A 274 1.47 -18.75 14.05
N ARG A 275 0.14 -18.82 14.06
CA ARG A 275 -0.67 -19.99 13.72
C ARG A 275 -0.74 -20.22 12.21
N ARG A 276 -0.99 -19.16 11.43
CA ARG A 276 -1.13 -19.22 9.97
C ARG A 276 -0.60 -17.95 9.30
N LYS A 277 -0.16 -18.10 8.05
CA LYS A 277 0.32 -17.00 7.20
C LYS A 277 -0.35 -17.06 5.84
N GLY A 278 -0.70 -15.90 5.31
CA GLY A 278 -1.29 -15.82 3.99
C GLY A 278 -1.36 -14.39 3.47
N GLN A 279 -2.26 -14.18 2.52
CA GLN A 279 -2.56 -12.88 1.94
C GLN A 279 -4.06 -12.75 1.68
N ILE A 280 -4.68 -11.73 2.28
CA ILE A 280 -6.04 -11.31 1.93
C ILE A 280 -5.97 -10.61 0.58
N GLN A 281 -6.64 -11.15 -0.44
CA GLN A 281 -6.67 -10.52 -1.77
C GLN A 281 -7.54 -9.27 -1.77
N MET A 282 -7.08 -8.21 -2.42
CA MET A 282 -7.82 -6.94 -2.54
C MET A 282 -9.11 -7.10 -3.35
N CYS A 283 -9.13 -8.01 -4.33
CA CYS A 283 -10.18 -8.11 -5.33
C CYS A 283 -11.20 -9.25 -5.12
N THR A 284 -11.09 -10.04 -4.06
CA THR A 284 -11.97 -11.20 -3.85
C THR A 284 -12.37 -11.32 -2.38
N ARG A 285 -13.67 -11.20 -2.09
CA ARG A 285 -14.17 -11.23 -0.70
C ARG A 285 -14.06 -12.64 -0.11
N ASN A 286 -13.75 -12.71 1.18
CA ASN A 286 -13.57 -13.97 1.93
C ASN A 286 -12.57 -14.93 1.30
N HIS A 287 -11.59 -14.41 0.56
CA HIS A 287 -10.57 -15.21 -0.10
C HIS A 287 -9.18 -14.84 0.42
N ILE A 288 -8.60 -15.79 1.14
CA ILE A 288 -7.25 -15.71 1.69
C ILE A 288 -6.43 -16.80 1.01
N ILE A 289 -5.29 -16.42 0.47
CA ILE A 289 -4.31 -17.37 -0.05
C ILE A 289 -3.37 -17.70 1.11
N TRP A 290 -3.50 -18.90 1.68
CA TRP A 290 -2.63 -19.38 2.75
C TRP A 290 -1.33 -19.94 2.18
N ASP A 291 -0.26 -19.89 2.97
CA ASP A 291 1.06 -20.43 2.57
C ASP A 291 1.18 -21.94 2.71
N ASP A 292 0.25 -22.54 3.45
CA ASP A 292 0.23 -23.94 3.83
C ASP A 292 -0.62 -24.79 2.85
N ASP A 293 -1.33 -24.13 1.94
CA ASP A 293 -2.22 -24.70 0.92
C ASP A 293 -1.52 -24.76 -0.46
#